data_AF-A0A920QMS3-F1
#
_entry.id   AF-A0A920QMS3-F1
#
_cell.length_a   1.000
_cell.length_b   1.000
_cell.length_c   1.000
_cell.angle_alpha   90.00
_cell.angle_beta   90.00
_cell.angle_gamma   90.00
#
_symmetry.space_group_name_H-M   'P 1'
#
loop_
_entity.id
_entity.type
_entity.pdbx_description
1 polymer ?
#
loop_
_entity_poly.entity_id
_entity_poly.type
_entity_poly.pdbx_seq_one_letter_code
_entity_poly.pdbx_strand_id
1 'polypeptide(L)'
;MELCAPLYLPGSSKILLLDHPKHLSNVIDTFVKEGFVRLNINGEPIRLDEWNEIYANHKDQNGLGFTRDTTVDLVIDRLLVNRDDQKRLAEAIENAFHRGHGLVKICMTDRKILKLKFYQKHLPMWKAIFFSWKN
;
A
#
# COMPACT_ATOMS: atom_id res chain seq x y z
N MET A 1 2.96 -9.99 7.73
CA MET A 1 3.06 -9.50 6.34
C MET A 1 1.99 -8.46 6.12
N GLU A 2 2.29 -7.41 5.38
CA GLU A 2 1.33 -6.37 5.00
C GLU A 2 1.09 -6.42 3.50
N LEU A 3 -0.18 -6.33 3.11
CA LEU A 3 -0.62 -6.13 1.74
C LEU A 3 -1.02 -4.68 1.57
N CYS A 4 -0.37 -4.02 0.62
CA CYS A 4 -0.57 -2.60 0.38
C CYS A 4 -0.98 -2.35 -1.07
N ALA A 5 -1.85 -1.36 -1.27
CA ALA A 5 -2.14 -0.78 -2.57
C ALA A 5 -1.30 0.48 -2.76
N PRO A 6 -0.36 0.53 -3.73
CA PRO A 6 0.39 1.73 -4.03
C PRO A 6 -0.56 2.84 -4.51
N LEU A 7 -0.60 3.96 -3.81
CA LEU A 7 -1.37 5.15 -4.19
C LEU A 7 -0.53 6.13 -4.99
N TYR A 8 0.77 6.21 -4.66
CA TYR A 8 1.78 6.94 -5.42
C TYR A 8 3.10 6.17 -5.40
N LEU A 9 3.72 6.03 -6.57
CA LEU A 9 4.99 5.33 -6.75
C LEU A 9 5.90 6.17 -7.66
N PRO A 10 7.00 6.74 -7.12
CA PRO A 10 7.97 7.52 -7.90
C PRO A 10 8.48 6.76 -9.12
N GLY A 11 8.56 7.44 -10.26
CA GLY A 11 9.10 6.88 -11.51
C GLY A 11 8.26 5.77 -12.14
N SER A 12 7.08 5.47 -11.60
CA SER A 12 6.15 4.51 -12.19
C SER A 12 5.52 5.06 -13.47
N SER A 13 5.45 4.23 -14.52
CA SER A 13 4.67 4.54 -15.74
C SER A 13 3.17 4.26 -15.58
N LYS A 14 2.73 3.80 -14.40
CA LYS A 14 1.33 3.51 -14.09
C LYS A 14 0.61 4.76 -13.61
N ILE A 15 -0.62 4.94 -14.11
CA ILE A 15 -1.58 5.89 -13.54
C ILE A 15 -2.08 5.28 -12.23
N LEU A 16 -1.68 5.88 -11.12
CA LEU A 16 -2.12 5.51 -9.78
C LEU A 16 -3.18 6.52 -9.30
N LEU A 17 -3.73 6.27 -8.10
CA LEU A 17 -4.76 7.14 -7.55
C LEU A 17 -4.26 8.59 -7.35
N LEU A 18 -3.01 8.75 -6.94
CA LEU A 18 -2.40 10.05 -6.72
C LEU A 18 -1.41 10.36 -7.85
N ASP A 19 -1.54 11.54 -8.45
CA ASP A 19 -0.54 12.07 -9.39
C ASP A 19 0.68 12.67 -8.67
N HIS A 20 0.51 13.05 -7.41
CA HIS A 20 1.56 13.61 -6.56
C HIS A 20 1.26 13.28 -5.08
N PRO A 21 2.27 12.97 -4.24
CA PRO A 21 2.06 12.55 -2.85
C PRO A 21 1.37 13.63 -1.99
N LYS A 22 1.56 14.91 -2.32
CA LYS A 22 0.86 16.04 -1.67
C LYS A 22 -0.68 15.97 -1.79
N HIS A 23 -1.20 15.30 -2.82
CA HIS A 23 -2.64 15.13 -2.99
C HIS A 23 -3.25 14.08 -2.05
N LEU A 24 -2.43 13.39 -1.23
CA LEU A 24 -2.90 12.44 -0.25
C LEU A 24 -3.94 13.06 0.69
N SER A 25 -3.72 14.30 1.15
CA SER A 25 -4.67 15.03 2.02
C SER A 25 -6.09 15.10 1.46
N ASN A 26 -6.26 15.14 0.14
CA ASN A 26 -7.55 15.23 -0.52
C ASN A 26 -8.38 13.94 -0.43
N VAL A 27 -7.76 12.80 -0.11
CA VAL A 27 -8.41 11.48 -0.12
C VAL A 27 -8.48 10.82 1.27
N ILE A 28 -7.87 11.42 2.29
CA ILE A 28 -7.83 10.86 3.65
C ILE A 28 -9.23 10.62 4.23
N ASP A 29 -10.10 11.63 4.15
CA ASP A 29 -11.46 11.52 4.69
C ASP A 29 -12.26 10.39 4.02
N THR A 30 -12.03 10.16 2.74
CA THR A 30 -12.64 9.05 2.00
C THR A 30 -12.13 7.72 2.55
N PHE A 31 -10.82 7.57 2.75
CA PHE A 31 -10.26 6.34 3.31
C PHE A 31 -10.75 6.04 4.72
N VAL A 32 -10.87 7.06 5.56
CA VAL A 32 -11.45 6.90 6.91
C VAL A 32 -12.90 6.43 6.83
N LYS A 33 -13.72 7.02 5.96
CA LYS A 33 -15.12 6.61 5.74
C LYS A 33 -15.25 5.19 5.18
N GLU A 34 -14.30 4.78 4.33
CA GLU A 34 -14.20 3.41 3.80
C GLU A 34 -13.70 2.40 4.85
N GLY A 35 -13.32 2.85 6.05
CA GLY A 35 -12.89 2.00 7.15
C GLY A 35 -11.41 1.62 7.12
N PHE A 36 -10.60 2.28 6.29
CA PHE A 36 -9.16 2.10 6.32
C PHE A 36 -8.57 2.73 7.58
N VAL A 37 -7.53 2.10 8.11
CA VAL A 37 -6.90 2.52 9.37
C VAL A 37 -5.45 2.95 9.19
N ARG A 38 -4.75 2.46 8.15
CA ARG A 38 -3.29 2.61 8.03
C ARG A 38 -2.84 2.97 6.63
N LEU A 39 -1.82 3.82 6.59
CA LEU A 39 -1.01 4.16 5.43
C LEU A 39 0.45 3.82 5.74
N ASN A 40 1.24 3.58 4.70
CA ASN A 40 2.68 3.58 4.77
C ASN A 40 3.21 4.73 3.90
N ILE A 41 4.02 5.60 4.48
CA ILE A 41 4.68 6.71 3.78
C ILE A 41 6.17 6.50 3.87
N ASN A 42 6.85 6.31 2.74
CA ASN A 42 8.27 5.95 2.72
C ASN A 42 8.62 4.69 3.52
N GLY A 43 7.65 3.80 3.70
CA GLY A 43 7.79 2.60 4.54
C GLY A 43 7.50 2.82 6.01
N GLU A 44 7.27 4.06 6.46
CA GLU A 44 6.85 4.35 7.83
C GLU A 44 5.33 4.24 7.98
N PRO A 45 4.83 3.39 8.90
CA PRO A 45 3.41 3.20 9.11
C PRO A 45 2.81 4.39 9.86
N ILE A 46 1.72 4.93 9.32
CA ILE A 46 0.93 6.02 9.87
C ILE A 46 -0.50 5.55 10.03
N ARG A 47 -1.15 5.96 11.13
CA ARG A 47 -2.58 5.73 11.31
C ARG A 47 -3.38 6.89 10.74
N LEU A 48 -4.50 6.57 10.10
CA LEU A 48 -5.38 7.55 9.47
C LEU A 48 -6.14 8.41 10.50
N ASP A 49 -6.41 7.89 11.70
CA ASP A 49 -7.04 8.65 12.78
C ASP A 49 -6.11 9.69 13.41
N GLU A 50 -4.79 9.47 13.35
CA GLU A 50 -3.75 10.42 13.79
C GLU A 50 -3.39 11.45 12.71
N TRP A 51 -3.95 11.34 11.50
CA TRP A 51 -3.58 12.18 10.35
C TRP A 51 -3.70 13.67 10.65
N ASN A 52 -4.79 14.09 11.30
CA ASN A 52 -5.02 15.52 11.58
C ASN A 52 -3.98 16.09 12.53
N GLU A 53 -3.54 15.32 13.53
CA GLU A 53 -2.50 15.73 14.48
C GLU A 53 -1.15 15.83 13.78
N ILE A 54 -0.80 14.83 12.97
CA ILE A 54 0.40 14.81 12.16
C ILE A 54 0.41 16.02 11.22
N TYR A 55 -0.66 16.23 10.47
CA TYR A 55 -0.78 17.33 9.52
C TYR A 55 -0.72 18.70 10.21
N ALA A 56 -1.37 18.88 11.37
CA ALA A 56 -1.36 20.14 12.11
C ALA A 56 0.02 20.47 12.73
N ASN A 57 0.77 19.45 13.16
CA ASN A 57 2.13 19.63 13.68
C ASN A 57 3.14 20.00 12.58
N HIS A 58 2.78 19.78 11.32
CA HIS A 58 3.57 20.09 10.14
C HIS A 58 3.05 21.40 9.50
N LYS A 59 3.68 22.53 9.85
CA LYS A 59 3.25 23.91 9.51
C LYS A 59 3.12 24.27 8.02
N ASP A 60 3.61 23.45 7.11
CA ASP A 60 3.34 23.60 5.68
C ASP A 60 2.83 22.28 5.08
N GLN A 61 2.16 22.38 3.93
CA GLN A 61 1.76 21.22 3.13
C GLN A 61 3.00 20.43 2.62
N ASN A 62 4.20 20.99 2.80
CA ASN A 62 5.49 20.32 2.63
C ASN A 62 6.03 19.73 3.93
N GLY A 63 5.28 19.73 5.03
CA GLY A 63 5.83 19.56 6.37
C GLY A 63 5.99 18.11 6.76
N LEU A 64 5.25 17.24 6.08
CA LEU A 64 5.58 15.81 5.95
C LEU A 64 6.79 15.55 5.03
N GLY A 65 7.39 16.58 4.44
CA GLY A 65 8.54 16.45 3.56
C GLY A 65 8.21 15.79 2.21
N PHE A 66 6.96 15.86 1.73
CA PHE A 66 6.56 15.20 0.49
C PHE A 66 7.30 15.75 -0.74
N THR A 67 8.22 14.93 -1.24
CA THR A 67 8.93 15.10 -2.52
C THR A 67 8.37 14.14 -3.57
N ARG A 68 8.78 14.30 -4.84
CA ARG A 68 8.44 13.35 -5.91
C ARG A 68 9.01 11.95 -5.70
N ASP A 69 9.97 11.79 -4.79
CA ASP A 69 10.56 10.50 -4.43
C ASP A 69 9.84 9.82 -3.26
N THR A 70 8.81 10.48 -2.70
CA THR A 70 8.01 9.90 -1.62
C THR A 70 7.17 8.74 -2.14
N THR A 71 7.08 7.64 -1.41
CA THR A 71 6.13 6.54 -1.70
C THR A 71 4.92 6.63 -0.76
N VAL A 72 3.73 6.35 -1.28
CA VAL A 72 2.50 6.32 -0.50
C VAL A 72 1.76 5.03 -0.79
N ASP A 73 1.58 4.20 0.22
CA ASP A 73 0.86 2.94 0.12
C ASP A 73 -0.30 2.87 1.12
N LEU A 74 -1.47 2.44 0.68
CA LEU A 74 -2.60 2.13 1.56
C LEU A 74 -2.49 0.70 2.06
N VAL A 75 -2.51 0.50 3.37
CA VAL A 75 -2.47 -0.84 3.95
C VAL A 75 -3.87 -1.45 3.86
N ILE A 76 -4.00 -2.52 3.08
CA ILE A 76 -5.26 -3.20 2.80
C ILE A 76 -5.52 -4.29 3.84
N ASP A 77 -4.52 -5.11 4.12
CA ASP A 77 -4.63 -6.15 5.16
C ASP A 77 -3.26 -6.46 5.76
N ARG A 78 -3.29 -7.00 6.98
CA ARG A 78 -2.12 -7.52 7.69
C ARG A 78 -2.38 -8.97 8.02
N LEU A 79 -1.62 -9.84 7.36
CA LEU A 79 -1.79 -11.28 7.42
C LEU A 79 -0.55 -11.93 8.02
N LEU A 80 -0.77 -12.99 8.79
CA LEU A 80 0.25 -13.97 9.09
C LEU A 80 0.23 -15.01 7.97
N VAL A 81 1.39 -15.37 7.45
CA VAL A 81 1.46 -16.35 6.36
C VAL A 81 1.28 -17.74 6.99
N ASN A 82 0.05 -18.26 6.98
CA ASN A 82 -0.27 -19.63 7.33
C ASN A 82 -1.13 -20.27 6.21
N ARG A 83 -1.34 -21.59 6.26
CA ARG A 83 -2.11 -22.30 5.23
C ARG A 83 -3.62 -22.04 5.33
N ASP A 84 -4.11 -21.65 6.49
CA ASP A 84 -5.54 -21.45 6.75
C ASP A 84 -6.03 -20.09 6.21
N ASP A 85 -5.14 -19.11 6.11
CA ASP A 85 -5.42 -17.75 5.63
C ASP A 85 -5.37 -17.62 4.10
N GLN A 86 -5.28 -18.72 3.34
CA GLN A 86 -5.18 -18.67 1.86
C GLN A 86 -6.34 -17.94 1.19
N LYS A 87 -7.57 -18.17 1.66
CA LYS A 87 -8.77 -17.50 1.12
C LYS A 87 -8.72 -16.00 1.39
N ARG A 88 -8.40 -15.61 2.62
CA ARG A 88 -8.27 -14.21 3.04
C ARG A 88 -7.13 -13.51 2.30
N LEU A 89 -6.02 -14.21 2.07
CA LEU A 89 -4.90 -13.73 1.27
C LEU A 89 -5.32 -13.43 -0.17
N ALA A 90 -6.09 -14.32 -0.81
CA ALA A 90 -6.60 -14.08 -2.16
C ALA A 90 -7.52 -12.86 -2.21
N GLU A 91 -8.48 -12.75 -1.29
CA GLU A 91 -9.40 -11.60 -1.19
C GLU A 91 -8.64 -10.29 -0.94
N ALA A 92 -7.67 -10.29 -0.02
CA ALA A 92 -6.86 -9.12 0.28
C ALA A 92 -5.98 -8.69 -0.91
N ILE A 93 -5.43 -9.65 -1.66
CA ILE A 93 -4.67 -9.39 -2.89
C ILE A 93 -5.58 -8.77 -3.95
N GLU A 94 -6.78 -9.33 -4.18
CA GLU A 94 -7.74 -8.78 -5.14
C GLU A 94 -8.17 -7.35 -4.80
N ASN A 95 -8.45 -7.08 -3.52
CA ASN A 95 -8.76 -5.73 -3.04
C ASN A 95 -7.60 -4.76 -3.26
N ALA A 96 -6.37 -5.19 -2.94
CA ALA A 96 -5.19 -4.37 -3.14
C ALA A 96 -4.92 -4.08 -4.62
N PHE A 97 -5.13 -5.05 -5.50
CA PHE A 97 -5.03 -4.86 -6.94
C PHE A 97 -6.06 -3.88 -7.48
N HIS A 98 -7.30 -4.01 -7.05
CA HIS A 98 -8.36 -3.11 -7.50
C HIS A 98 -8.04 -1.67 -7.09
N ARG A 99 -7.63 -1.47 -5.83
CA ARG A 99 -7.30 -0.15 -5.30
C ARG A 99 -5.99 0.42 -5.85
N GLY A 100 -4.97 -0.42 -6.06
CA GLY A 100 -3.66 -0.04 -6.59
C GLY A 100 -3.60 0.00 -8.13
N HIS A 101 -4.75 0.04 -8.81
CA HIS A 101 -4.84 0.10 -10.27
C HIS A 101 -4.02 -0.99 -11.00
N GLY A 102 -4.11 -2.22 -10.48
CA GLY A 102 -3.40 -3.37 -11.01
C GLY A 102 -1.98 -3.54 -10.48
N LEU A 103 -1.59 -2.79 -9.44
CA LEU A 103 -0.38 -3.01 -8.65
C LEU A 103 -0.73 -3.39 -7.21
N VAL A 104 0.05 -4.29 -6.64
CA VAL A 104 0.01 -4.65 -5.21
C VAL A 104 1.43 -4.66 -4.69
N LYS A 105 1.62 -4.17 -3.46
CA LYS A 105 2.89 -4.19 -2.74
C LYS A 105 2.75 -5.13 -1.55
N ILE A 106 3.69 -6.08 -1.45
CA ILE A 106 3.77 -7.03 -0.33
C ILE A 106 4.96 -6.64 0.52
N CYS A 107 4.71 -6.30 1.79
CA CYS A 107 5.75 -6.02 2.78
C CYS A 107 5.85 -7.21 3.74
N MET A 108 6.96 -7.95 3.72
CA MET A 108 7.23 -9.01 4.68
C MET A 108 8.06 -8.45 5.84
N THR A 109 7.54 -8.54 7.06
CA THR A 109 8.18 -8.00 8.28
C THR A 109 9.30 -8.89 8.82
N ASP A 110 9.56 -10.04 8.20
CA ASP A 110 10.62 -10.94 8.64
C ASP A 110 11.82 -10.85 7.68
N ARG A 111 12.94 -10.32 8.20
CA ARG A 111 14.24 -10.10 7.55
C ARG A 111 14.26 -9.06 6.43
N LYS A 112 14.58 -7.79 6.77
CA LYS A 112 15.37 -6.77 6.03
C LYS A 112 15.34 -6.68 4.48
N ILE A 113 14.43 -7.36 3.80
CA ILE A 113 14.37 -7.49 2.36
C ILE A 113 12.93 -7.18 1.96
N LEU A 114 12.70 -5.93 1.54
CA LEU A 114 11.52 -5.56 0.78
C LEU A 114 11.59 -6.29 -0.58
N LYS A 115 11.04 -7.50 -0.67
CA LYS A 115 10.82 -8.14 -1.98
C LYS A 115 9.60 -7.49 -2.62
N LEU A 116 9.85 -6.37 -3.30
CA LEU A 116 8.87 -5.66 -4.09
C LEU A 116 8.54 -6.49 -5.34
N LYS A 117 7.48 -7.29 -5.27
CA LYS A 117 6.93 -7.97 -6.44
C LYS A 117 5.69 -7.24 -6.89
N PHE A 118 5.85 -6.41 -7.91
CA PHE A 118 4.71 -5.93 -8.68
C PHE A 118 4.15 -7.09 -9.48
N TYR A 119 2.90 -7.42 -9.22
CA TYR A 119 2.15 -8.26 -10.10
C TYR A 119 1.33 -7.33 -11.00
N GLN A 120 1.25 -7.64 -12.29
CA GLN A 120 0.39 -6.94 -13.24
C GLN A 120 -0.52 -8.01 -13.86
N LYS A 121 -1.79 -7.65 -14.10
CA LYS A 121 -2.91 -8.53 -14.49
C LYS A 121 -2.77 -9.19 -15.89
N HIS A 122 -1.58 -9.68 -16.27
CA HIS A 122 -1.33 -10.40 -17.51
C HIS A 122 -0.87 -11.85 -17.33
N LEU A 123 -0.81 -12.36 -16.09
CA LEU A 123 -0.55 -13.76 -15.78
C LEU A 123 -1.71 -14.39 -15.00
N PRO A 124 -2.06 -15.66 -15.27
CA PRO A 124 -3.05 -16.37 -14.46
C PRO A 124 -2.63 -16.41 -12.99
N MET A 125 -3.51 -15.85 -12.16
CA MET A 125 -3.34 -15.54 -10.73
C MET A 125 -2.79 -16.69 -9.88
N TRP A 126 -3.10 -17.94 -10.23
CA TRP A 126 -2.64 -19.14 -9.50
C TRP A 126 -1.12 -19.42 -9.64
N LYS A 127 -0.45 -18.94 -10.70
CA LYS A 127 1.01 -19.10 -10.84
C LYS A 127 1.81 -18.22 -9.87
N ALA A 128 1.30 -17.05 -9.53
CA ALA A 128 1.96 -16.10 -8.63
C ALA A 128 2.02 -16.60 -7.18
N ILE A 129 0.89 -17.16 -6.71
CA ILE A 129 0.75 -17.72 -5.37
C ILE A 129 1.66 -18.95 -5.20
N PHE A 130 1.73 -19.83 -6.20
CA PHE A 130 2.62 -21.01 -6.16
C PHE A 130 4.11 -20.66 -6.18
N PHE A 131 4.52 -19.60 -6.87
CA PHE A 131 5.94 -19.23 -6.98
C PHE A 131 6.52 -18.63 -5.69
N SER A 132 5.67 -18.09 -4.80
CA SER A 132 6.11 -17.60 -3.49
C SER A 132 6.25 -18.71 -2.44
N TRP A 133 5.76 -19.92 -2.71
CA TRP A 133 5.74 -21.06 -1.78
C TRP A 133 6.83 -22.11 -2.08
N LYS A 134 7.66 -21.90 -3.11
CA LYS A 134 8.73 -22.82 -3.55
C LYS A 134 10.16 -22.35 -3.24
N ASN A 135 10.36 -21.27 -2.48
CA ASN A 135 11.69 -20.83 -2.04
C ASN A 135 11.70 -20.54 -0.54
#